data_AF-Q5KYJ2-F1
#
_entry.id   AF-Q5KYJ2-F1
#
_cell.length_a   1.000
_cell.length_b   1.000
_cell.length_c   1.000
_cell.angle_alpha   90.00
_cell.angle_beta   90.00
_cell.angle_gamma   90.00
#
_symmetry.space_group_name_H-M   'P 1'
#
loop_
_entity.id
_entity.type
_entity.pdbx_description
1 polymer ?
#
loop_
_entity_poly.entity_id
_entity_poly.type
_entity_poly.pdbx_seq_one_letter_code
_entity_poly.pdbx_strand_id
1 'polypeptide(L)'
;MSPYRFVILNPKDNVATALDFIPAGSVVKITYQNREQDITIKQPIEFGHKFAIVPIKQGEDVLKYGEVIGVASNDIAEGEHVHVHNVEGKRGRGDQKHGKRSILGV
;
A
#
# COMPACT_ATOMS: atom_id res chain seq x y z
N MET A 1 -22.39 -4.66 3.09
CA MET A 1 -21.09 -5.33 2.91
C MET A 1 -20.59 -5.01 1.51
N SER A 2 -19.29 -4.73 1.34
CA SER A 2 -18.67 -4.66 0.00
C SER A 2 -18.83 -6.04 -0.68
N PRO A 3 -19.24 -6.11 -1.97
CA PRO A 3 -19.32 -7.38 -2.68
C PRO A 3 -17.93 -7.99 -2.95
N TYR A 4 -16.86 -7.20 -2.76
CA TYR A 4 -15.47 -7.62 -2.97
C TYR A 4 -14.78 -7.94 -1.66
N ARG A 5 -14.05 -9.05 -1.63
CA ARG A 5 -13.25 -9.47 -0.47
C ARG A 5 -11.82 -8.97 -0.59
N PHE A 6 -11.28 -8.53 0.54
CA PHE A 6 -9.89 -8.08 0.69
C PHE A 6 -9.49 -8.26 2.15
N VAL A 7 -8.19 -8.13 2.44
CA VAL A 7 -7.69 -8.27 3.80
C VAL A 7 -6.68 -7.18 4.18
N ILE A 8 -6.90 -6.62 5.36
CA ILE A 8 -5.99 -5.74 6.11
C ILE A 8 -5.65 -6.53 7.37
N LEU A 9 -4.37 -6.81 7.62
CA LEU A 9 -3.96 -7.78 8.65
C LEU A 9 -3.39 -7.09 9.88
N ASN A 10 -2.94 -5.85 9.74
CA ASN A 10 -2.38 -5.08 10.83
C ASN A 10 -2.94 -3.64 10.84
N PRO A 11 -3.20 -3.04 12.02
CA PRO A 11 -3.61 -1.63 12.11
C PRO A 11 -2.60 -0.61 11.55
N LYS A 12 -1.35 -1.03 11.33
CA LYS A 12 -0.30 -0.22 10.68
C LYS A 12 -0.25 -0.38 9.16
N ASP A 13 -0.99 -1.32 8.58
CA ASP A 13 -1.00 -1.53 7.14
C ASP A 13 -1.54 -0.27 6.45
N ASN A 14 -0.87 0.20 5.40
CA ASN A 14 -1.39 1.25 4.52
C ASN A 14 -1.88 0.70 3.17
N VAL A 15 -1.93 -0.64 3.06
CA VAL A 15 -2.47 -1.35 1.90
C VAL A 15 -3.35 -2.55 2.29
N ALA A 16 -4.35 -2.84 1.47
CA ALA A 16 -5.14 -4.04 1.52
C ALA A 16 -4.73 -5.01 0.39
N THR A 17 -4.88 -6.31 0.61
CA THR A 17 -4.69 -7.34 -0.43
C THR A 17 -6.05 -7.83 -0.91
N ALA A 18 -6.30 -7.82 -2.21
CA ALA A 18 -7.53 -8.31 -2.81
C ALA A 18 -7.61 -9.84 -2.74
N LEU A 19 -8.76 -10.38 -2.34
CA LEU A 19 -9.05 -11.82 -2.32
C LEU A 19 -9.99 -12.25 -3.45
N ASP A 20 -10.38 -11.29 -4.30
CA ASP A 20 -11.14 -11.43 -5.54
C ASP A 20 -10.60 -10.41 -6.55
N PHE A 21 -11.01 -10.52 -7.81
CA PHE A 21 -10.88 -9.42 -8.76
C PHE A 21 -11.77 -8.24 -8.33
N ILE A 22 -11.22 -7.03 -8.32
CA ILE A 22 -11.95 -5.81 -7.97
C ILE A 22 -11.92 -4.85 -9.18
N PRO A 23 -13.05 -4.60 -9.86
CA PRO A 23 -13.12 -3.67 -10.98
C PRO A 23 -12.81 -2.23 -10.57
N ALA A 24 -12.25 -1.44 -11.49
CA ALA A 24 -12.15 0.01 -11.32
C ALA A 24 -13.54 0.65 -11.13
N GLY A 25 -13.60 1.72 -10.34
CA GLY A 25 -14.84 2.41 -9.95
C GLY A 25 -15.60 1.72 -8.82
N SER A 26 -15.19 0.53 -8.39
CA SER A 26 -15.79 -0.16 -7.24
C SER A 26 -15.54 0.61 -5.96
N VAL A 27 -16.54 0.64 -5.07
CA VAL A 27 -16.39 1.18 -3.71
C VAL A 27 -16.26 0.01 -2.73
N VAL A 28 -15.15 -0.01 -1.99
CA VAL A 28 -14.93 -0.96 -0.89
C VAL A 28 -15.05 -0.24 0.45
N LYS A 29 -15.79 -0.82 1.39
CA LYS A 29 -15.96 -0.29 2.74
C LYS A 29 -14.98 -0.98 3.66
N ILE A 30 -14.14 -0.23 4.36
CA ILE A 30 -13.15 -0.78 5.30
C ILE A 30 -13.29 -0.14 6.68
N THR A 31 -12.88 -0.87 7.70
CA THR A 31 -12.65 -0.32 9.04
C THR A 31 -11.15 -0.24 9.27
N TYR A 32 -10.63 0.96 9.44
CA TYR A 32 -9.21 1.21 9.65
C TYR A 32 -9.04 2.20 10.81
N GLN A 33 -8.20 1.86 11.79
CA GLN A 33 -7.97 2.69 12.98
C GLN A 33 -9.26 3.14 13.68
N ASN A 34 -10.22 2.22 13.85
CA ASN A 34 -11.55 2.44 14.44
C ASN A 34 -12.41 3.47 13.69
N ARG A 35 -12.15 3.70 12.41
CA ARG A 35 -12.96 4.54 11.53
C ARG A 35 -13.44 3.74 10.33
N GLU A 36 -14.69 3.93 9.96
CA GLU A 36 -15.22 3.45 8.69
C GLU A 36 -14.81 4.40 7.58
N GLN A 37 -14.39 3.86 6.44
CA GLN A 37 -14.08 4.63 5.25
C GLN A 37 -14.50 3.88 3.98
N ASP A 38 -14.92 4.65 2.99
CA ASP A 38 -15.29 4.19 1.66
C ASP A 38 -14.15 4.52 0.69
N ILE A 39 -13.54 3.50 0.10
CA ILE A 39 -12.43 3.67 -0.84
C ILE A 39 -12.94 3.37 -2.25
N THR A 40 -12.72 4.30 -3.17
CA THR A 40 -12.99 4.09 -4.60
C THR A 40 -11.75 3.52 -5.27
N ILE A 41 -11.88 2.33 -5.87
CA ILE A 41 -10.81 1.66 -6.59
C ILE A 41 -10.56 2.35 -7.92
N LYS A 42 -9.32 2.79 -8.18
CA LYS A 42 -9.00 3.61 -9.36
C LYS A 42 -8.62 2.81 -10.59
N GLN A 43 -8.01 1.64 -10.40
CA GLN A 43 -7.62 0.70 -11.45
C GLN A 43 -8.09 -0.71 -11.05
N PRO A 44 -8.36 -1.63 -12.01
CA PRO A 44 -8.69 -2.99 -11.66
C PRO A 44 -7.59 -3.62 -10.78
N ILE A 45 -8.01 -4.33 -9.73
CA ILE A 45 -7.11 -5.03 -8.81
C ILE A 45 -7.32 -6.54 -8.98
N GLU A 46 -6.29 -7.23 -9.43
CA GLU A 46 -6.30 -8.68 -9.56
C GLU A 46 -6.25 -9.39 -8.19
N PHE A 47 -6.63 -10.67 -8.18
CA PHE A 47 -6.47 -11.51 -7.01
C PHE A 47 -5.03 -11.50 -6.49
N GLY A 48 -4.86 -11.29 -5.18
CA GLY A 48 -3.54 -11.25 -4.52
C GLY A 48 -2.79 -9.93 -4.69
N HIS A 49 -3.26 -9.01 -5.55
CA HIS A 49 -2.66 -7.70 -5.70
C HIS A 49 -3.11 -6.76 -4.57
N LYS A 50 -2.41 -5.63 -4.42
CA LYS A 50 -2.65 -4.69 -3.33
C LYS A 50 -3.28 -3.41 -3.84
N PHE A 51 -4.06 -2.74 -3.00
CA PHE A 51 -4.46 -1.36 -3.23
C PHE A 51 -4.21 -0.52 -1.98
N ALA A 52 -3.96 0.77 -2.18
CA ALA A 52 -3.70 1.71 -1.10
C ALA A 52 -4.99 2.02 -0.33
N ILE A 53 -4.93 2.00 1.00
CA ILE A 53 -6.09 2.33 1.86
C ILE A 53 -6.00 3.71 2.50
N VAL A 54 -4.91 4.41 2.21
CA VAL A 54 -4.62 5.83 2.48
C VAL A 54 -3.67 6.31 1.38
N PRO A 55 -3.53 7.62 1.13
CA PRO A 55 -2.47 8.13 0.26
C PRO A 55 -1.08 7.76 0.79
N ILE A 56 -0.16 7.39 -0.10
CA ILE A 56 1.26 7.08 0.19
C ILE A 56 2.12 7.96 -0.72
N LYS A 57 2.93 8.85 -0.16
CA LYS A 57 3.79 9.74 -0.94
C LYS A 57 5.02 9.02 -1.48
N GLN A 58 5.56 9.52 -2.58
CA GLN A 58 6.85 9.05 -3.08
C GLN A 58 7.89 9.06 -1.96
N GLY A 59 8.63 7.95 -1.81
CA GLY A 59 9.64 7.80 -0.75
C GLY A 59 9.08 7.29 0.58
N GLU A 60 7.77 7.24 0.78
CA GLU A 60 7.16 6.67 1.98
C GLU A 60 7.11 5.14 1.93
N ASP A 61 7.01 4.55 3.12
CA ASP A 61 7.02 3.11 3.31
C ASP A 61 5.67 2.49 2.95
N VAL A 62 5.70 1.44 2.14
CA VAL A 62 4.55 0.57 1.93
C VAL A 62 4.55 -0.49 3.02
N LEU A 63 3.51 -0.51 3.83
CA LEU A 63 3.38 -1.30 5.05
C LEU A 63 2.35 -2.41 4.86
N LYS A 64 2.80 -3.67 5.04
CA LYS A 64 1.92 -4.84 5.05
C LYS A 64 2.37 -5.82 6.13
N TYR A 65 1.40 -6.43 6.82
CA TYR A 65 1.64 -7.29 7.99
C TYR A 65 2.27 -6.51 9.16
N GLY A 66 2.12 -5.17 9.18
CA GLY A 66 2.80 -4.29 10.14
C GLY A 66 4.28 -4.04 9.85
N GLU A 67 4.80 -4.51 8.71
CA GLU A 67 6.20 -4.41 8.32
C GLU A 67 6.37 -3.65 6.99
N VAL A 68 7.55 -3.05 6.81
CA VAL A 68 7.90 -2.37 5.55
C VAL A 68 8.21 -3.40 4.48
N ILE A 69 7.40 -3.45 3.43
CA ILE A 69 7.59 -4.34 2.28
C ILE A 69 8.25 -3.64 1.08
N GLY A 70 8.31 -2.31 1.10
CA GLY A 70 8.91 -1.51 0.05
C GLY A 70 8.75 -0.02 0.28
N VAL A 71 9.13 0.77 -0.71
CA VAL A 71 8.99 2.24 -0.76
C VAL A 71 8.20 2.59 -2.01
N ALA A 72 7.30 3.56 -1.90
CA ALA A 72 6.60 4.08 -3.06
C ALA A 72 7.58 4.82 -4.00
N SER A 73 7.69 4.39 -5.25
CA SER A 73 8.57 5.04 -6.25
C SER A 73 7.96 6.31 -6.86
N ASN A 74 6.66 6.51 -6.67
CA ASN A 74 5.88 7.69 -7.01
C ASN A 74 4.76 7.88 -5.98
N ASP A 75 4.06 9.02 -6.03
CA ASP A 75 2.84 9.20 -5.25
C ASP A 75 1.80 8.14 -5.63
N ILE A 76 1.22 7.49 -4.62
CA ILE A 76 0.15 6.50 -4.73
C ILE A 76 -1.05 7.07 -3.98
N ALA A 77 -2.14 7.35 -4.68
CA ALA A 77 -3.35 7.81 -4.02
C ALA A 77 -4.14 6.64 -3.42
N GLU A 78 -5.04 6.96 -2.49
CA GLU A 78 -6.00 6.00 -1.96
C GLU A 78 -6.79 5.31 -3.10
N GLY A 79 -6.98 4.00 -2.98
CA GLY A 79 -7.66 3.16 -3.97
C GLY A 79 -6.83 2.80 -5.20
N GLU A 80 -5.58 3.28 -5.32
CA GLU A 80 -4.70 2.91 -6.43
C GLU A 80 -4.05 1.53 -6.24
N HIS A 81 -3.80 0.87 -7.36
CA HIS A 81 -3.10 -0.42 -7.42
C HIS A 81 -1.65 -0.29 -6.92
N VAL A 82 -1.26 -1.06 -5.91
CA VAL A 82 0.08 -1.08 -5.31
C VAL A 82 0.84 -2.33 -5.70
N HIS A 83 1.81 -2.18 -6.61
CA HIS A 83 2.60 -3.28 -7.15
C HIS A 83 3.99 -2.84 -7.61
N VAL A 84 4.70 -3.66 -8.38
CA VAL A 84 6.12 -3.46 -8.70
C VAL A 84 6.39 -2.24 -9.58
N HIS A 85 5.37 -1.69 -10.22
CA HIS A 85 5.51 -0.48 -11.04
C HIS A 85 5.60 0.80 -10.20
N ASN A 86 5.04 0.79 -8.97
CA ASN A 86 5.02 1.93 -8.06
C ASN A 86 5.61 1.63 -6.67
N VAL A 87 6.22 0.44 -6.49
CA VAL A 87 6.87 0.03 -5.25
C VAL A 87 8.24 -0.57 -5.53
N GLU A 88 9.26 -0.02 -4.88
CA GLU A 88 10.62 -0.55 -4.87
C GLU A 88 10.93 -1.30 -3.58
N GLY A 89 11.58 -2.46 -3.68
CA GLY A 89 12.03 -3.21 -2.51
C GLY A 89 13.21 -2.53 -1.80
N LYS A 90 13.16 -2.43 -0.47
CA LYS A 90 14.28 -1.93 0.38
C LYS A 90 15.40 -2.95 0.62
N ARG A 91 15.15 -4.23 0.35
CA ARG A 91 16.07 -5.33 0.70
C ARG A 91 16.65 -5.94 -0.58
N GLY A 92 17.91 -6.38 -0.53
CA GLY A 92 18.57 -7.05 -1.65
C GLY A 92 19.11 -6.13 -2.76
N ARG A 93 19.13 -4.80 -2.54
CA ARG A 93 19.64 -3.80 -3.49
C ARG A 93 21.12 -3.47 -3.23
N GLY A 94 22.01 -4.43 -3.47
CA GLY A 94 23.47 -4.21 -3.36
C GLY A 94 24.01 -3.16 -4.35
N ASP A 95 23.21 -2.82 -5.36
CA ASP A 95 23.44 -1.79 -6.38
C ASP A 95 23.16 -0.36 -5.87
N GLN A 96 22.36 -0.20 -4.81
CA GLN A 96 22.05 1.12 -4.27
C GLN A 96 23.15 1.58 -3.31
N LYS A 97 23.87 2.65 -3.70
CA LYS A 97 24.81 3.34 -2.80
C LYS A 97 24.02 3.88 -1.60
N HIS A 98 24.33 3.38 -0.41
CA HIS A 98 23.66 3.82 0.82
C HIS A 98 23.83 5.34 0.98
N GLY A 99 22.73 6.08 0.84
CA GLY A 99 22.68 7.50 1.18
C GLY A 99 23.08 7.67 2.64
N LYS A 100 24.05 8.56 2.88
CA LYS A 100 24.63 8.85 4.19
C LYS A 100 23.53 8.94 5.26
N ARG A 101 23.56 8.04 6.25
CA ARG A 101 22.90 8.29 7.53
C ARG A 101 23.46 9.60 8.06
N SER A 102 22.64 10.64 8.17
CA SER A 102 23.03 11.84 8.90
C SER A 102 23.26 11.44 10.35
N ILE A 103 24.54 11.29 10.69
CA ILE A 103 25.00 11.34 12.08
C ILE A 103 24.78 12.79 12.51
N LEU A 104 23.64 13.06 13.14
CA LEU A 104 23.43 14.30 13.86
C LEU A 104 22.74 13.95 15.18
N GLY A 105 23.50 14.04 16.27
CA GLY A 105 22.92 14.07 17.61
C GLY A 105 23.72 13.32 18.67
N VAL A 106 24.76 14.00 19.17
CA VAL A 106 25.45 13.86 20.48
C VAL A 106 26.37 12.65 20.67
#